data_AF-A0A9W7Y854-F1
#
_entry.id   AF-A0A9W7Y854-F1
#
_cell.length_a   1.000
_cell.length_b   1.000
_cell.length_c   1.000
_cell.angle_alpha   90.00
_cell.angle_beta   90.00
_cell.angle_gamma   90.00
#
_symmetry.space_group_name_H-M   'P 1'
#
loop_
_entity.id
_entity.type
_entity.pdbx_description
1 polymer ?
#
loop_
_entity_poly.entity_id
_entity_poly.type
_entity_poly.pdbx_seq_one_letter_code
_entity_poly.pdbx_strand_id
1 'polypeptide(L)'
;GGLVEVERRPFPRFTASKDGTGDLVPQSAVLRRALDKAKVSVSLERLEGLATGFLQANSARDVGPAMEAWRRRVLSEFDGDMRSITVAANVCRQVSSDKSMAYALLKVAAEEGHANAAYHYSVLLGTLQISIPNGRNVGAQIIKRLAGINHPPSQIVLADRHFALGNHQAGLELLHSAAQHSAVAAFKLGEVYRKASPADHEAAEHWYARAAERGLSDGYFMLGNMRSRGDTSGGVPDYEAAFHMFEWAAAGGNAESQYNVGVYYLEGKGVERNPRLAAEYWAMAAAQRFPVALLNLGKLVAEGTEVPRDLRRARTLLTIAADCSGPDGFIRDEATALLDRLDHVGKDTQCTIL
;
A
#
# COMPACT_ATOMS: atom_id res chain seq x y z
N GLY A 1 -22.05 22.63 19.55
CA GLY A 1 -22.29 24.02 19.15
C GLY A 1 -21.00 24.80 19.24
N GLY A 2 -20.27 24.88 18.14
CA GLY A 2 -18.98 25.55 18.04
C GLY A 2 -18.48 25.37 16.61
N LEU A 3 -19.12 26.08 15.68
CA LEU A 3 -18.69 26.15 14.28
C LEU A 3 -17.35 26.89 14.28
N VAL A 4 -16.26 26.15 14.10
CA VAL A 4 -14.94 26.73 13.87
C VAL A 4 -14.96 27.32 12.47
N GLU A 5 -14.83 28.64 12.36
CA GLU A 5 -14.69 29.36 11.08
C GLU A 5 -13.51 28.78 10.30
N VAL A 6 -13.80 28.25 9.12
CA VAL A 6 -12.78 27.79 8.17
C VAL A 6 -12.28 29.03 7.43
N GLU A 7 -10.97 29.29 7.51
CA GLU A 7 -10.30 30.43 6.89
C GLU A 7 -10.62 30.52 5.37
N ARG A 8 -11.00 31.72 4.92
CA ARG A 8 -11.30 32.03 3.52
C ARG A 8 -10.01 32.17 2.71
N ARG A 9 -9.68 31.17 1.87
CA ARG A 9 -8.65 31.30 0.81
C ARG A 9 -9.26 31.09 -0.58
N PRO A 10 -8.80 31.82 -1.61
CA PRO A 10 -9.27 31.61 -2.98
C PRO A 10 -8.77 30.28 -3.53
N PHE A 11 -9.67 29.56 -4.21
CA PHE A 11 -9.45 28.21 -4.73
C PHE A 11 -8.84 28.25 -6.13
N PRO A 12 -7.74 27.53 -6.42
CA PRO A 12 -7.29 27.30 -7.78
C PRO A 12 -8.09 26.17 -8.44
N ARG A 13 -8.37 26.29 -9.74
CA ARG A 13 -9.00 25.23 -10.55
C ARG A 13 -8.10 23.98 -10.57
N PHE A 14 -8.71 22.80 -10.73
CA PHE A 14 -8.00 21.53 -10.95
C PHE A 14 -6.96 21.70 -12.09
N THR A 15 -5.68 21.83 -11.75
CA THR A 15 -4.60 21.92 -12.75
C THR A 15 -3.98 20.54 -12.99
N ALA A 16 -3.65 20.28 -14.25
CA ALA A 16 -3.18 18.99 -14.77
C ALA A 16 -1.96 18.42 -14.01
N SER A 17 -1.84 17.09 -13.98
CA SER A 17 -0.63 16.38 -13.52
C SER A 17 0.10 15.77 -14.72
N LYS A 18 1.44 15.72 -14.67
CA LYS A 18 2.22 14.99 -15.66
C LYS A 18 2.05 13.48 -15.45
N ASP A 19 1.84 12.72 -16.52
CA ASP A 19 1.89 11.25 -16.46
C ASP A 19 3.34 10.73 -16.52
N GLY A 20 3.49 9.42 -16.41
CA GLY A 20 4.79 8.73 -16.46
C GLY A 20 5.53 8.84 -17.80
N THR A 21 4.95 9.51 -18.80
CA THR A 21 5.56 9.86 -20.09
C THR A 21 5.95 11.34 -20.19
N GLY A 22 5.64 12.14 -19.15
CA GLY A 22 5.94 13.57 -19.11
C GLY A 22 4.83 14.46 -19.71
N ASP A 23 3.74 13.87 -20.21
CA ASP A 23 2.61 14.57 -20.81
C ASP A 23 1.63 15.04 -19.73
N LEU A 24 1.08 16.25 -19.90
CA LEU A 24 0.06 16.79 -19.00
C LEU A 24 -1.27 16.08 -19.24
N VAL A 25 -1.63 15.15 -18.36
CA VAL A 25 -2.96 14.55 -18.37
C VAL A 25 -3.91 15.42 -17.55
N PRO A 26 -5.08 15.80 -18.09
CA PRO A 26 -6.11 16.47 -17.31
C PRO A 26 -6.47 15.59 -16.09
N GLN A 27 -6.37 16.14 -14.87
CA GLN A 27 -6.74 15.40 -13.65
C GLN A 27 -8.18 14.85 -13.72
N SER A 28 -9.05 15.49 -14.51
CA SER A 28 -10.40 15.04 -14.85
C SER A 28 -10.43 13.67 -15.55
N ALA A 29 -9.52 13.37 -16.47
CA ALA A 29 -9.49 12.08 -17.17
C ALA A 29 -9.02 10.94 -16.26
N VAL A 30 -8.02 11.21 -15.42
CA VAL A 30 -7.53 10.25 -14.40
C VAL A 30 -8.62 10.00 -13.35
N LEU A 31 -9.26 11.06 -12.88
CA LEU A 31 -10.33 10.99 -11.90
C LEU A 31 -11.54 10.23 -12.45
N ARG A 32 -11.97 10.48 -13.69
CA ARG A 32 -13.06 9.74 -14.34
C ARG A 32 -12.76 8.25 -14.41
N ARG A 33 -11.59 7.86 -14.92
CA ARG A 33 -11.17 6.44 -14.96
C ARG A 33 -11.14 5.80 -13.58
N ALA A 34 -10.69 6.53 -12.57
CA ALA A 34 -10.63 6.03 -11.19
C ALA A 34 -12.03 5.83 -10.59
N LEU A 35 -12.97 6.74 -10.84
CA LEU A 35 -14.36 6.62 -10.41
C LEU A 35 -15.08 5.46 -11.13
N ASP A 36 -14.86 5.31 -12.44
CA ASP A 36 -15.41 4.21 -13.24
C ASP A 36 -14.91 2.85 -12.73
N LYS A 37 -13.59 2.74 -12.49
CA LYS A 37 -12.98 1.54 -11.91
C LYS A 37 -13.53 1.23 -10.52
N ALA A 38 -13.79 2.26 -9.72
CA ALA A 38 -14.38 2.13 -8.39
C ALA A 38 -15.90 1.95 -8.40
N LYS A 39 -16.54 1.94 -9.58
CA LYS A 39 -17.98 1.76 -9.79
C LYS A 39 -18.83 2.73 -8.96
N VAL A 40 -18.37 3.98 -8.85
CA VAL A 40 -19.11 5.04 -8.13
C VAL A 40 -20.24 5.55 -9.03
N SER A 41 -21.44 5.72 -8.47
CA SER A 41 -22.64 6.13 -9.21
C SER A 41 -22.64 7.59 -9.68
N VAL A 42 -21.80 8.44 -9.10
CA VAL A 42 -21.76 9.88 -9.40
C VAL A 42 -20.85 10.19 -10.61
N SER A 43 -21.33 11.03 -11.52
CA SER A 43 -20.50 11.48 -12.65
C SER A 43 -19.44 12.50 -12.20
N LEU A 44 -18.35 12.60 -12.96
CA LEU A 44 -17.33 13.63 -12.72
C LEU A 44 -17.91 15.05 -12.72
N GLU A 45 -18.82 15.34 -13.65
CA GLU A 45 -19.46 16.66 -13.77
C GLU A 45 -20.27 17.02 -12.51
N ARG A 46 -20.96 16.04 -11.93
CA ARG A 46 -21.68 16.22 -10.65
C ARG A 46 -20.70 16.47 -9.51
N LEU A 47 -19.58 15.75 -9.45
CA LEU A 47 -18.53 15.98 -8.45
C LEU A 47 -17.88 17.37 -8.57
N GLU A 48 -17.61 17.84 -9.79
CA GLU A 48 -17.11 19.19 -10.05
C GLU A 48 -18.16 20.26 -9.65
N GLY A 49 -19.44 19.97 -9.89
CA GLY A 49 -20.57 20.78 -9.42
C GLY A 49 -20.65 20.84 -7.89
N LEU A 50 -20.45 19.72 -7.20
CA LEU A 50 -20.34 19.66 -5.74
C LEU A 50 -19.12 20.44 -5.24
N ALA A 51 -17.99 20.41 -5.96
CA ALA A 51 -16.80 21.18 -5.61
C ALA A 51 -17.09 22.67 -5.66
N THR A 52 -17.65 23.12 -6.78
CA THR A 52 -18.01 24.52 -6.98
C THR A 52 -19.03 24.97 -5.92
N GLY A 53 -20.04 24.14 -5.64
CA GLY A 53 -21.03 24.41 -4.60
C GLY A 53 -20.44 24.51 -3.19
N PHE A 54 -19.44 23.68 -2.86
CA PHE A 54 -18.75 23.73 -1.57
C PHE A 54 -18.04 25.08 -1.39
N LEU A 55 -17.36 25.57 -2.43
CA LEU A 55 -16.64 26.85 -2.39
C LEU A 55 -17.58 28.03 -2.22
N GLN A 56 -18.70 28.01 -2.94
CA GLN A 56 -19.75 29.01 -2.83
C GLN A 56 -20.33 29.02 -1.42
N ALA A 57 -20.61 27.85 -0.84
CA ALA A 57 -21.10 27.74 0.52
C ALA A 57 -20.06 28.25 1.54
N ASN A 58 -18.77 27.97 1.33
CA ASN A 58 -17.71 28.36 2.26
C ASN A 58 -17.43 29.87 2.22
N SER A 59 -17.71 30.50 1.08
CA SER A 59 -17.56 31.93 0.86
C SER A 59 -18.85 32.72 1.09
N ALA A 60 -19.92 32.05 1.52
CA ALA A 60 -21.21 32.69 1.80
C ALA A 60 -21.10 33.66 2.98
N ARG A 61 -21.99 34.66 3.00
CA ARG A 61 -22.14 35.58 4.12
C ARG A 61 -22.60 34.85 5.38
N ASP A 62 -23.48 33.86 5.22
CA ASP A 62 -23.92 32.95 6.27
C ASP A 62 -23.53 31.51 5.91
N VAL A 63 -22.41 31.06 6.45
CA VAL A 63 -21.77 29.79 6.07
C VAL A 63 -22.57 28.59 6.56
N GLY A 64 -23.23 28.67 7.72
CA GLY A 64 -23.92 27.54 8.34
C GLY A 64 -25.05 26.99 7.46
N PRO A 65 -26.08 27.78 7.13
CA PRO A 65 -27.17 27.36 6.25
C PRO A 65 -26.70 26.99 4.85
N ALA A 66 -25.71 27.70 4.31
CA ALA A 66 -25.16 27.41 2.98
C ALA A 66 -24.45 26.04 2.95
N MET A 67 -23.69 25.71 3.99
CA MET A 67 -23.06 24.39 4.14
C MET A 67 -24.09 23.28 4.35
N GLU A 68 -25.18 23.54 5.07
CA GLU A 68 -26.25 22.56 5.24
C GLU A 68 -27.01 22.31 3.92
N ALA A 69 -27.23 23.34 3.10
CA ALA A 69 -27.78 23.18 1.76
C ALA A 69 -26.83 22.36 0.87
N TRP A 70 -25.53 22.64 0.93
CA TRP A 70 -24.52 21.86 0.22
C TRP A 70 -24.48 20.40 0.66
N ARG A 71 -24.52 20.15 1.98
CA ARG A 71 -24.59 18.81 2.58
C ARG A 71 -25.78 18.02 2.05
N ARG A 72 -26.99 18.61 2.06
CA ARG A 72 -28.20 17.97 1.50
C ARG A 72 -28.04 17.63 0.02
N ARG A 73 -27.37 18.49 -0.75
CA ARG A 73 -27.06 18.21 -2.16
C ARG A 73 -26.12 17.02 -2.30
N VAL A 74 -25.04 16.94 -1.51
CA VAL A 74 -24.14 15.77 -1.51
C VAL A 74 -24.94 14.49 -1.25
N LEU A 75 -25.77 14.47 -0.21
CA LEU A 75 -26.59 13.30 0.11
C LEU A 75 -27.52 12.92 -1.05
N SER A 76 -28.14 13.90 -1.71
CA SER A 76 -29.02 13.66 -2.85
C SER A 76 -28.27 13.13 -4.09
N GLU A 77 -27.07 13.63 -4.40
CA GLU A 77 -26.31 13.23 -5.60
C GLU A 77 -25.77 11.80 -5.51
N PHE A 78 -25.65 11.28 -4.29
CA PHE A 78 -25.20 9.92 -4.00
C PHE A 78 -26.32 9.00 -3.49
N ASP A 79 -27.58 9.43 -3.56
CA ASP A 79 -28.74 8.69 -3.04
C ASP A 79 -28.59 8.23 -1.57
N GLY A 80 -27.85 9.01 -0.77
CA GLY A 80 -27.53 8.66 0.62
C GLY A 80 -26.54 7.51 0.80
N ASP A 81 -25.85 7.04 -0.25
CA ASP A 81 -24.86 5.97 -0.13
C ASP A 81 -23.51 6.50 0.40
N MET A 82 -23.32 6.32 1.70
CA MET A 82 -22.08 6.73 2.39
C MET A 82 -20.84 5.99 1.87
N ARG A 83 -20.99 4.78 1.35
CA ARG A 83 -19.86 4.02 0.79
C ARG A 83 -19.39 4.70 -0.49
N SER A 84 -20.30 5.00 -1.41
CA SER A 84 -19.98 5.74 -2.64
C SER A 84 -19.38 7.12 -2.36
N ILE A 85 -19.90 7.87 -1.37
CA ILE A 85 -19.32 9.15 -0.94
C ILE A 85 -17.88 8.95 -0.43
N THR A 86 -17.66 7.94 0.41
CA THR A 86 -16.33 7.64 0.98
C THR A 86 -15.34 7.24 -0.11
N VAL A 87 -15.77 6.41 -1.07
CA VAL A 87 -14.96 5.98 -2.20
C VAL A 87 -14.61 7.18 -3.09
N ALA A 88 -15.59 8.00 -3.47
CA ALA A 88 -15.36 9.22 -4.24
C ALA A 88 -14.36 10.14 -3.54
N ALA A 89 -14.51 10.35 -2.23
CA ALA A 89 -13.60 11.17 -1.45
C ALA A 89 -12.17 10.62 -1.42
N ASN A 90 -12.02 9.29 -1.30
CA ASN A 90 -10.72 8.63 -1.35
C ASN A 90 -10.06 8.74 -2.72
N VAL A 91 -10.84 8.63 -3.81
CA VAL A 91 -10.34 8.85 -5.17
C VAL A 91 -9.87 10.30 -5.33
N CYS A 92 -10.69 11.28 -4.92
CA CYS A 92 -10.30 12.70 -4.95
C CYS A 92 -8.99 12.95 -4.17
N ARG A 93 -8.85 12.32 -2.99
CA ARG A 93 -7.64 12.42 -2.14
C ARG A 93 -6.38 11.89 -2.82
N GLN A 94 -6.49 10.86 -3.66
CA GLN A 94 -5.36 10.23 -4.33
C GLN A 94 -4.97 10.95 -5.62
N VAL A 95 -5.95 11.43 -6.37
CA VAL A 95 -5.73 11.99 -7.71
C VAL A 95 -5.47 13.50 -7.68
N SER A 96 -5.99 14.22 -6.67
CA SER A 96 -5.84 15.66 -6.58
C SER A 96 -4.80 16.07 -5.53
N SER A 97 -4.00 17.09 -5.86
CA SER A 97 -3.16 17.79 -4.89
C SER A 97 -3.99 18.54 -3.85
N ASP A 98 -5.20 18.96 -4.20
CA ASP A 98 -6.14 19.60 -3.30
C ASP A 98 -7.05 18.57 -2.62
N LYS A 99 -6.97 18.51 -1.30
CA LYS A 99 -7.69 17.54 -0.47
C LYS A 99 -8.98 18.11 0.13
N SER A 100 -9.36 19.34 -0.21
CA SER A 100 -10.53 20.01 0.37
C SER A 100 -11.85 19.32 0.01
N MET A 101 -11.99 18.85 -1.24
CA MET A 101 -13.14 18.06 -1.66
C MET A 101 -13.21 16.72 -0.91
N ALA A 102 -12.09 16.01 -0.85
CA ALA A 102 -12.00 14.75 -0.10
C ALA A 102 -12.37 14.95 1.38
N TYR A 103 -11.86 16.03 1.99
CA TYR A 103 -12.18 16.42 3.35
C TYR A 103 -13.69 16.66 3.53
N ALA A 104 -14.31 17.45 2.65
CA ALA A 104 -15.72 17.82 2.76
C ALA A 104 -16.65 16.61 2.59
N LEU A 105 -16.40 15.74 1.61
CA LEU A 105 -17.16 14.51 1.41
C LEU A 105 -17.01 13.53 2.59
N LEU A 106 -15.78 13.36 3.09
CA LEU A 106 -15.53 12.52 4.25
C LEU A 106 -16.21 13.07 5.51
N LYS A 107 -16.25 14.39 5.68
CA LYS A 107 -16.96 15.04 6.78
C LYS A 107 -18.46 14.74 6.72
N VAL A 108 -19.09 14.90 5.55
CA VAL A 108 -20.52 14.58 5.37
C VAL A 108 -20.80 13.13 5.76
N ALA A 109 -20.05 12.18 5.21
CA ALA A 109 -20.25 10.77 5.51
C ALA A 109 -19.93 10.41 6.97
N ALA A 110 -18.97 11.08 7.59
CA ALA A 110 -18.65 10.91 9.01
C ALA A 110 -19.77 11.42 9.92
N GLU A 111 -20.39 12.55 9.58
CA GLU A 111 -21.52 13.12 10.33
C GLU A 111 -22.79 12.27 10.23
N GLU A 112 -22.97 11.56 9.10
CA GLU A 112 -24.00 10.51 8.95
C GLU A 112 -23.63 9.19 9.67
N GLY A 113 -22.50 9.14 10.38
CA GLY A 113 -22.11 8.00 11.22
C GLY A 113 -21.34 6.89 10.50
N HIS A 114 -20.89 7.10 9.25
CA HIS A 114 -20.10 6.09 8.55
C HIS A 114 -18.68 5.98 9.13
N ALA A 115 -18.38 4.86 9.80
CA ALA A 115 -17.14 4.66 10.55
C ALA A 115 -15.85 4.81 9.70
N ASN A 116 -15.82 4.22 8.51
CA ASN A 116 -14.67 4.33 7.59
C ASN A 116 -14.47 5.77 7.11
N ALA A 117 -15.55 6.51 6.87
CA ALA A 117 -15.46 7.92 6.51
C ALA A 117 -14.90 8.75 7.67
N ALA A 118 -15.42 8.53 8.89
CA ALA A 118 -14.95 9.18 10.10
C ALA A 118 -13.46 8.87 10.37
N TYR A 119 -13.01 7.65 10.09
CA TYR A 119 -11.60 7.28 10.17
C TYR A 119 -10.75 8.07 9.16
N HIS A 120 -11.07 8.03 7.87
CA HIS A 120 -10.31 8.77 6.85
C HIS A 120 -10.36 10.29 7.08
N TYR A 121 -11.49 10.81 7.53
CA TYR A 121 -11.65 12.19 7.97
C TYR A 121 -10.69 12.52 9.12
N SER A 122 -10.60 11.67 10.14
CA SER A 122 -9.68 11.85 11.27
C SER A 122 -8.21 11.85 10.85
N VAL A 123 -7.84 11.00 9.89
CA VAL A 123 -6.48 10.94 9.32
C VAL A 123 -6.16 12.24 8.58
N LEU A 124 -7.11 12.77 7.79
CA LEU A 124 -6.92 14.06 7.12
C LEU A 124 -6.77 15.21 8.13
N LEU A 125 -7.56 15.24 9.20
CA LEU A 125 -7.42 16.23 10.28
C LEU A 125 -6.03 16.21 10.96
N GLY A 126 -5.38 15.04 11.01
CA GLY A 126 -4.06 14.88 11.62
C GLY A 126 -2.87 15.16 10.70
N THR A 127 -3.04 14.96 9.39
CA THR A 127 -1.97 14.98 8.38
C THR A 127 -1.94 16.24 7.52
N LEU A 128 -3.05 16.97 7.42
CA LEU A 128 -3.15 18.12 6.54
C LEU A 128 -2.55 19.40 7.14
N GLN A 129 -1.81 20.13 6.31
CA GLN A 129 -1.53 21.56 6.46
C GLN A 129 -2.79 22.44 6.24
N ILE A 130 -4.00 21.87 6.23
CA ILE A 130 -5.20 22.69 6.42
C ILE A 130 -5.16 23.07 7.89
N SER A 131 -4.87 24.34 8.16
CA SER A 131 -4.81 24.92 9.51
C SER A 131 -6.20 24.88 10.14
N ILE A 132 -6.63 23.70 10.59
CA ILE A 132 -7.85 23.52 11.36
C ILE A 132 -7.42 23.63 12.82
N PRO A 133 -7.84 24.68 13.55
CA PRO A 133 -7.57 24.79 14.98
C PRO A 133 -7.99 23.51 15.69
N ASN A 134 -7.07 22.91 16.45
CA ASN A 134 -7.29 21.66 17.17
C ASN A 134 -7.63 20.42 16.31
N GLY A 135 -7.39 20.44 14.98
CA GLY A 135 -7.69 19.31 14.09
C GLY A 135 -7.09 17.98 14.55
N ARG A 136 -5.84 17.99 15.02
CA ARG A 136 -5.19 16.81 15.61
C ARG A 136 -5.93 16.26 16.83
N ASN A 137 -6.43 17.13 17.69
CA ASN A 137 -7.17 16.72 18.91
C ASN A 137 -8.54 16.15 18.54
N VAL A 138 -9.25 16.78 17.59
CA VAL A 138 -10.53 16.27 17.07
C VAL A 138 -10.33 14.91 16.40
N GLY A 139 -9.31 14.76 15.54
CA GLY A 139 -8.98 13.49 14.90
C GLY A 139 -8.69 12.39 15.92
N ALA A 140 -7.90 12.69 16.97
CA ALA A 140 -7.62 11.73 18.04
C ALA A 140 -8.88 11.31 18.81
N GLN A 141 -9.81 12.23 19.09
CA GLN A 141 -11.09 11.91 19.73
C GLN A 141 -11.96 11.01 18.86
N ILE A 142 -12.02 11.27 17.55
CA ILE A 142 -12.73 10.42 16.59
C ILE A 142 -12.14 9.01 16.60
N ILE A 143 -10.81 8.87 16.52
CA ILE A 143 -10.15 7.56 16.58
C ILE A 143 -10.50 6.83 17.87
N LYS A 144 -10.45 7.50 19.03
CA LYS A 144 -10.81 6.88 20.31
C LYS A 144 -12.27 6.41 20.34
N ARG A 145 -13.20 7.21 19.82
CA ARG A 145 -14.62 6.84 19.72
C ARG A 145 -14.83 5.64 18.80
N LEU A 146 -14.20 5.65 17.63
CA LEU A 146 -14.28 4.56 16.65
C LEU A 146 -13.67 3.26 17.21
N ALA A 147 -12.54 3.35 17.91
CA ALA A 147 -11.94 2.19 18.58
C ALA A 147 -12.88 1.58 19.63
N GLY A 148 -13.63 2.41 20.36
CA GLY A 148 -14.63 1.97 21.34
C GLY A 148 -15.85 1.25 20.74
N ILE A 149 -16.10 1.39 19.45
CA ILE A 149 -17.12 0.62 18.71
C ILE A 149 -16.50 -0.50 17.86
N ASN A 150 -15.30 -0.96 18.23
CA ASN A 150 -14.56 -2.04 17.58
C ASN A 150 -14.25 -1.78 16.09
N HIS A 151 -14.04 -0.52 15.69
CA HIS A 151 -13.59 -0.21 14.33
C HIS A 151 -12.11 -0.61 14.15
N PRO A 152 -11.78 -1.64 13.35
CA PRO A 152 -10.44 -2.24 13.36
C PRO A 152 -9.31 -1.28 12.96
N PRO A 153 -9.44 -0.44 11.91
CA PRO A 153 -8.39 0.54 11.58
C PRO A 153 -8.10 1.51 12.73
N SER A 154 -9.13 1.93 13.47
CA SER A 154 -8.96 2.83 14.62
C SER A 154 -8.31 2.13 15.82
N GLN A 155 -8.66 0.87 16.07
CA GLN A 155 -8.01 0.06 17.11
C GLN A 155 -6.52 -0.16 16.80
N ILE A 156 -6.17 -0.43 15.54
CA ILE A 156 -4.76 -0.57 15.11
C ILE A 156 -3.98 0.73 15.37
N VAL A 157 -4.50 1.87 14.93
CA VAL A 157 -3.83 3.17 15.13
C VAL A 157 -3.69 3.51 16.61
N LEU A 158 -4.71 3.22 17.41
CA LEU A 158 -4.65 3.45 18.85
C LEU A 158 -3.66 2.49 19.52
N ALA A 159 -3.58 1.23 19.08
CA ALA A 159 -2.61 0.26 19.58
C ALA A 159 -1.17 0.71 19.30
N ASP A 160 -0.87 1.21 18.10
CA ASP A 160 0.45 1.78 17.76
C ASP A 160 0.86 2.90 18.71
N ARG A 161 -0.10 3.77 19.03
CA ARG A 161 0.13 4.85 19.98
C ARG A 161 0.40 4.31 21.38
N HIS A 162 -0.28 3.24 21.79
CA HIS A 162 -0.01 2.58 23.08
C HIS A 162 1.39 1.96 23.10
N PHE A 163 1.82 1.26 22.04
CA PHE A 163 3.18 0.72 21.94
C PHE A 163 4.24 1.82 21.99
N ALA A 164 4.05 2.91 21.24
CA ALA A 164 4.97 4.06 21.25
C ALA A 164 5.09 4.73 22.64
N LEU A 165 4.07 4.61 23.48
CA LEU A 165 4.05 5.12 24.86
C LEU A 165 4.49 4.07 25.90
N GLY A 166 4.89 2.87 25.47
CA GLY A 166 5.28 1.77 26.37
C GLY A 166 4.11 1.02 27.04
N ASN A 167 2.86 1.35 26.67
CA ASN A 167 1.64 0.74 27.21
C ASN A 167 1.30 -0.57 26.47
N HIS A 168 2.18 -1.56 26.55
CA HIS A 168 2.11 -2.80 25.76
C HIS A 168 0.80 -3.58 25.94
N GLN A 169 0.30 -3.68 27.18
CA GLN A 169 -0.93 -4.43 27.47
C GLN A 169 -2.16 -3.85 26.74
N ALA A 170 -2.37 -2.54 26.85
CA ALA A 170 -3.48 -1.86 26.17
C ALA A 170 -3.36 -1.94 24.64
N GLY A 171 -2.13 -1.88 24.11
CA GLY A 171 -1.88 -2.08 22.68
C GLY A 171 -2.25 -3.49 22.20
N LEU A 172 -1.86 -4.52 22.96
CA LEU A 172 -2.19 -5.91 22.67
C LEU A 172 -3.70 -6.17 22.72
N GLU A 173 -4.40 -5.67 23.75
CA GLU A 173 -5.86 -5.83 23.88
C GLU A 173 -6.62 -5.26 22.67
N LEU A 174 -6.23 -4.07 22.21
CA LEU A 174 -6.82 -3.44 21.03
C LEU A 174 -6.53 -4.24 19.76
N LEU A 175 -5.31 -4.75 19.59
CA LEU A 175 -4.97 -5.58 18.44
C LEU A 175 -5.70 -6.93 18.46
N HIS A 176 -5.82 -7.60 19.60
CA HIS A 176 -6.60 -8.83 19.76
C HIS A 176 -8.06 -8.64 19.38
N SER A 177 -8.67 -7.54 19.85
CA SER A 177 -10.03 -7.19 19.46
C SER A 177 -10.14 -6.94 17.95
N ALA A 178 -9.22 -6.19 17.36
CA ALA A 178 -9.24 -5.89 15.93
C ALA A 178 -9.00 -7.14 15.06
N ALA A 179 -8.14 -8.06 15.49
CA ALA A 179 -7.74 -9.26 14.75
C ALA A 179 -8.85 -10.31 14.61
N GLN A 180 -9.92 -10.19 15.41
CA GLN A 180 -11.14 -10.97 15.22
C GLN A 180 -11.74 -10.79 13.82
N HIS A 181 -11.62 -9.58 13.26
CA HIS A 181 -12.29 -9.19 12.01
C HIS A 181 -11.37 -8.54 10.97
N SER A 182 -10.08 -8.34 11.28
CA SER A 182 -9.13 -7.68 10.39
C SER A 182 -7.88 -8.52 10.17
N ALA A 183 -7.62 -8.88 8.90
CA ALA A 183 -6.40 -9.56 8.49
C ALA A 183 -5.14 -8.74 8.81
N VAL A 184 -5.22 -7.42 8.65
CA VAL A 184 -4.12 -6.49 8.95
C VAL A 184 -3.81 -6.46 10.46
N ALA A 185 -4.83 -6.50 11.32
CA ALA A 185 -4.61 -6.57 12.76
C ALA A 185 -4.01 -7.92 13.18
N ALA A 186 -4.48 -9.03 12.59
CA ALA A 186 -3.90 -10.35 12.82
C ALA A 186 -2.41 -10.38 12.41
N PHE A 187 -2.07 -9.89 11.22
CA PHE A 187 -0.69 -9.78 10.77
C PHE A 187 0.18 -8.99 11.75
N LYS A 188 -0.35 -7.87 12.24
CA LYS A 188 0.35 -7.01 13.19
C LYS A 188 0.56 -7.65 14.55
N LEU A 189 -0.40 -8.44 15.04
CA LEU A 189 -0.18 -9.29 16.22
C LEU A 189 0.97 -10.26 15.98
N GLY A 190 0.99 -10.91 14.82
CA GLY A 190 2.09 -11.80 14.42
C GLY A 190 3.45 -11.10 14.53
N GLU A 191 3.57 -9.86 14.03
CA GLU A 191 4.80 -9.08 14.17
C GLU A 191 5.17 -8.75 15.61
N VAL A 192 4.18 -8.41 16.45
CA VAL A 192 4.40 -8.09 17.86
C VAL A 192 4.94 -9.30 18.61
N TYR A 193 4.33 -10.48 18.43
CA TYR A 193 4.79 -11.72 19.06
C TYR A 193 6.15 -12.18 18.54
N ARG A 194 6.40 -12.06 17.23
CA ARG A 194 7.69 -12.40 16.63
C ARG A 194 8.84 -11.50 17.12
N LYS A 195 8.56 -10.23 17.41
CA LYS A 195 9.55 -9.25 17.89
C LYS A 195 9.63 -9.18 19.43
N ALA A 196 8.82 -9.97 20.14
CA ALA A 196 8.86 -10.01 21.61
C ALA A 196 10.20 -10.51 22.13
N SER A 197 10.48 -10.27 23.42
CA SER A 197 11.70 -10.73 24.08
C SER A 197 11.34 -11.48 25.38
N PRO A 198 11.43 -12.83 25.41
CA PRO A 198 11.74 -13.70 24.27
C PRO A 198 10.64 -13.70 23.20
N ALA A 199 10.98 -14.06 21.97
CA ALA A 199 10.02 -14.13 20.87
C ALA A 199 9.04 -15.30 21.11
N ASP A 200 7.77 -15.06 20.81
CA ASP A 200 6.72 -16.08 20.86
C ASP A 200 6.41 -16.53 19.43
N HIS A 201 7.16 -17.53 18.96
CA HIS A 201 7.03 -18.05 17.61
C HIS A 201 5.68 -18.76 17.38
N GLU A 202 5.14 -19.42 18.40
CA GLU A 202 3.84 -20.12 18.28
C GLU A 202 2.70 -19.12 18.10
N ALA A 203 2.66 -18.07 18.93
CA ALA A 203 1.67 -17.01 18.77
C ALA A 203 1.87 -16.25 17.45
N ALA A 204 3.12 -15.98 17.05
CA ALA A 204 3.40 -15.33 15.77
C ALA A 204 2.85 -16.14 14.59
N GLU A 205 3.14 -17.45 14.57
CA GLU A 205 2.67 -18.37 13.54
C GLU A 205 1.14 -18.40 13.48
N HIS A 206 0.47 -18.55 14.63
CA HIS A 206 -0.99 -18.54 14.72
C HIS A 206 -1.61 -17.30 14.08
N TRP A 207 -1.06 -16.13 14.40
CA TRP A 207 -1.61 -14.85 13.94
C TRP A 207 -1.30 -14.57 12.46
N TYR A 208 -0.13 -14.99 11.96
CA TYR A 208 0.16 -14.94 10.53
C TYR A 208 -0.75 -15.87 9.72
N ALA A 209 -1.03 -17.08 10.21
CA ALA A 209 -2.00 -17.99 9.59
C ALA A 209 -3.40 -17.37 9.52
N ARG A 210 -3.88 -16.79 10.63
CA ARG A 210 -5.17 -16.04 10.66
C ARG A 210 -5.23 -14.86 9.69
N ALA A 211 -4.09 -14.21 9.41
CA ALA A 211 -4.02 -13.14 8.41
C ALA A 211 -4.10 -13.71 6.98
N ALA A 212 -3.37 -14.80 6.73
CA ALA A 212 -3.31 -15.50 5.46
C ALA A 212 -4.68 -16.11 5.06
N GLU A 213 -5.37 -16.76 5.99
CA GLU A 213 -6.73 -17.31 5.80
C GLU A 213 -7.75 -16.23 5.38
N ARG A 214 -7.52 -14.98 5.78
CA ARG A 214 -8.36 -13.82 5.42
C ARG A 214 -7.88 -13.10 4.16
N GLY A 215 -6.97 -13.70 3.39
CA GLY A 215 -6.53 -13.22 2.09
C GLY A 215 -5.38 -12.22 2.12
N LEU A 216 -4.69 -12.03 3.25
CA LEU A 216 -3.48 -11.21 3.28
C LEU A 216 -2.26 -12.05 2.89
N SER A 217 -1.75 -11.85 1.68
CA SER A 217 -0.60 -12.58 1.14
C SER A 217 0.67 -12.44 1.98
N ASP A 218 0.86 -11.30 2.65
CA ASP A 218 1.98 -11.09 3.57
C ASP A 218 1.97 -12.06 4.75
N GLY A 219 0.79 -12.57 5.15
CA GLY A 219 0.68 -13.63 6.16
C GLY A 219 1.36 -14.92 5.70
N TYR A 220 1.08 -15.37 4.48
CA TYR A 220 1.76 -16.53 3.89
C TYR A 220 3.26 -16.29 3.71
N PHE A 221 3.68 -15.09 3.29
CA PHE A 221 5.09 -14.74 3.19
C PHE A 221 5.83 -14.89 4.54
N MET A 222 5.23 -14.40 5.62
CA MET A 222 5.82 -14.51 6.96
C MET A 222 5.87 -15.95 7.45
N LEU A 223 4.83 -16.76 7.18
CA LEU A 223 4.85 -18.19 7.47
C LEU A 223 5.97 -18.90 6.70
N GLY A 224 6.15 -18.59 5.41
CA GLY A 224 7.24 -19.14 4.60
C GLY A 224 8.62 -18.79 5.17
N ASN A 225 8.82 -17.55 5.62
CA ASN A 225 10.05 -17.14 6.29
C ASN A 225 10.30 -17.89 7.60
N MET A 226 9.26 -18.06 8.43
CA MET A 226 9.38 -18.80 9.70
C MET A 226 9.76 -20.26 9.45
N ARG A 227 9.09 -20.92 8.49
CA ARG A 227 9.38 -22.30 8.09
C ARG A 227 10.79 -22.44 7.51
N SER A 228 11.21 -21.50 6.65
CA SER A 228 12.55 -21.50 6.05
C SER A 228 13.69 -21.33 7.07
N ARG A 229 13.43 -20.67 8.21
CA ARG A 229 14.44 -20.41 9.24
C ARG A 229 14.41 -21.41 10.39
N GLY A 230 13.33 -22.18 10.49
CA GLY A 230 13.06 -23.02 11.65
C GLY A 230 12.55 -22.22 12.85
N ASP A 231 12.08 -20.98 12.66
CA ASP A 231 11.48 -20.13 13.69
C ASP A 231 10.04 -20.60 14.03
N THR A 232 9.85 -21.90 14.23
CA THR A 232 8.58 -22.55 14.54
C THR A 232 8.74 -23.44 15.78
N SER A 233 7.66 -24.00 16.32
CA SER A 233 7.68 -24.87 17.50
C SER A 233 8.63 -26.08 17.37
N GLY A 234 8.95 -26.50 16.13
CA GLY A 234 9.89 -27.58 15.85
C GLY A 234 11.36 -27.17 15.79
N GLY A 235 11.69 -25.87 15.73
CA GLY A 235 13.08 -25.37 15.74
C GLY A 235 13.95 -25.76 14.53
N VAL A 236 13.37 -26.44 13.54
CA VAL A 236 14.09 -26.98 12.37
C VAL A 236 13.48 -26.40 11.09
N PRO A 237 14.29 -25.94 10.13
CA PRO A 237 13.80 -25.50 8.84
C PRO A 237 13.02 -26.58 8.08
N ASP A 238 11.87 -26.20 7.55
CA ASP A 238 11.05 -27.02 6.65
C ASP A 238 10.93 -26.27 5.31
N TYR A 239 11.80 -26.64 4.36
CA TYR A 239 11.89 -25.95 3.07
C TYR A 239 10.72 -26.31 2.14
N GLU A 240 10.15 -27.50 2.23
CA GLU A 240 8.99 -27.88 1.41
C GLU A 240 7.74 -27.09 1.86
N ALA A 241 7.50 -27.02 3.17
CA ALA A 241 6.42 -26.18 3.69
C ALA A 241 6.67 -24.69 3.40
N ALA A 242 7.91 -24.20 3.53
CA ALA A 242 8.26 -22.82 3.23
C ALA A 242 7.98 -22.48 1.76
N PHE A 243 8.36 -23.38 0.84
CA PHE A 243 8.10 -23.24 -0.59
C PHE A 243 6.62 -23.04 -0.88
N HIS A 244 5.75 -23.91 -0.36
CA HIS A 244 4.31 -23.79 -0.58
C HIS A 244 3.70 -22.50 0.00
N MET A 245 4.17 -22.05 1.16
CA MET A 245 3.73 -20.75 1.69
C MET A 245 4.14 -19.60 0.77
N PHE A 246 5.38 -19.62 0.24
CA PHE A 246 5.82 -18.61 -0.71
C PHE A 246 5.04 -18.68 -2.04
N GLU A 247 4.66 -19.87 -2.52
CA GLU A 247 3.81 -20.00 -3.71
C GLU A 247 2.44 -19.35 -3.51
N TRP A 248 1.79 -19.56 -2.37
CA TRP A 248 0.50 -18.93 -2.06
C TRP A 248 0.62 -17.41 -1.95
N ALA A 249 1.67 -16.90 -1.30
CA ALA A 249 1.93 -15.47 -1.23
C ALA A 249 2.23 -14.88 -2.62
N ALA A 250 2.99 -15.58 -3.46
CA ALA A 250 3.33 -15.19 -4.82
C ALA A 250 2.11 -15.13 -5.74
N ALA A 251 1.19 -16.09 -5.62
CA ALA A 251 -0.11 -16.09 -6.29
C ALA A 251 -0.99 -14.91 -5.86
N GLY A 252 -0.87 -14.47 -4.60
CA GLY A 252 -1.46 -13.23 -4.08
C GLY A 252 -0.74 -11.94 -4.50
N GLY A 253 0.27 -12.02 -5.38
CA GLY A 253 1.00 -10.88 -5.92
C GLY A 253 2.15 -10.37 -5.06
N ASN A 254 2.53 -11.04 -3.97
CA ASN A 254 3.65 -10.58 -3.14
C ASN A 254 4.99 -10.77 -3.89
N ALA A 255 5.67 -9.65 -4.20
CA ALA A 255 6.88 -9.63 -5.01
C ALA A 255 8.09 -10.32 -4.34
N GLU A 256 8.21 -10.20 -3.01
CA GLU A 256 9.27 -10.90 -2.25
C GLU A 256 9.08 -12.42 -2.29
N SER A 257 7.84 -12.88 -2.24
CA SER A 257 7.51 -14.30 -2.35
C SER A 257 7.72 -14.82 -3.75
N GLN A 258 7.35 -14.06 -4.79
CA GLN A 258 7.70 -14.39 -6.18
C GLN A 258 9.22 -14.53 -6.34
N TYR A 259 9.99 -13.62 -5.73
CA TYR A 259 11.45 -13.74 -5.70
C TYR A 259 11.91 -15.02 -4.99
N ASN A 260 11.39 -15.30 -3.79
CA ASN A 260 11.78 -16.47 -2.99
C ASN A 260 11.41 -17.80 -3.65
N VAL A 261 10.24 -17.90 -4.30
CA VAL A 261 9.88 -19.08 -5.11
C VAL A 261 10.93 -19.30 -6.19
N GLY A 262 11.38 -18.24 -6.87
CA GLY A 262 12.45 -18.35 -7.85
C GLY A 262 13.79 -18.80 -7.26
N VAL A 263 14.14 -18.33 -6.07
CA VAL A 263 15.34 -18.81 -5.34
C VAL A 263 15.23 -20.31 -5.05
N TYR A 264 14.08 -20.76 -4.54
CA TYR A 264 13.85 -22.16 -4.20
C TYR A 264 13.95 -23.09 -5.42
N TYR A 265 13.37 -22.67 -6.56
CA TYR A 265 13.54 -23.39 -7.83
C TYR A 265 14.98 -23.39 -8.33
N LEU A 266 15.75 -22.31 -8.16
CA LEU A 266 17.13 -22.26 -8.64
C LEU A 266 18.06 -23.15 -7.80
N GLU A 267 17.83 -23.20 -6.50
CA GLU A 267 18.63 -23.96 -5.53
C GLU A 267 18.16 -25.41 -5.36
N GLY A 268 16.94 -25.74 -5.76
CA GLY A 268 16.33 -27.05 -5.51
C GLY A 268 16.02 -27.30 -4.03
N LYS A 269 15.70 -26.25 -3.26
CA LYS A 269 15.36 -26.36 -1.84
C LYS A 269 13.88 -26.63 -1.67
N GLY A 270 13.50 -27.78 -1.12
CA GLY A 270 12.09 -28.13 -0.89
C GLY A 270 11.26 -28.33 -2.17
N VAL A 271 11.89 -28.22 -3.35
CA VAL A 271 11.29 -28.39 -4.68
C VAL A 271 12.37 -28.88 -5.64
N GLU A 272 11.99 -29.58 -6.71
CA GLU A 272 12.94 -29.96 -7.76
C GLU A 272 13.52 -28.72 -8.45
N ARG A 273 14.84 -28.74 -8.68
CA ARG A 273 15.56 -27.61 -9.27
C ARG A 273 15.06 -27.32 -10.70
N ASN A 274 14.59 -26.10 -10.93
CA ASN A 274 14.12 -25.64 -12.24
C ASN A 274 14.47 -24.16 -12.51
N PRO A 275 15.64 -23.88 -13.13
CA PRO A 275 16.08 -22.51 -13.42
C PRO A 275 15.16 -21.74 -14.36
N ARG A 276 14.38 -22.41 -15.20
CA ARG A 276 13.41 -21.76 -16.10
C ARG A 276 12.24 -21.21 -15.32
N LEU A 277 11.64 -22.01 -14.43
CA LEU A 277 10.60 -21.54 -13.52
C LEU A 277 11.14 -20.44 -12.60
N ALA A 278 12.39 -20.56 -12.13
CA ALA A 278 13.03 -19.49 -11.36
C ALA A 278 13.04 -18.14 -12.11
N ALA A 279 13.42 -18.15 -13.39
CA ALA A 279 13.42 -16.96 -14.24
C ALA A 279 12.01 -16.40 -14.47
N GLU A 280 10.99 -17.25 -14.60
CA GLU A 280 9.59 -16.84 -14.74
C GLU A 280 9.07 -16.12 -13.48
N TYR A 281 9.28 -16.71 -12.30
CA TYR A 281 8.89 -16.10 -11.03
C TYR A 281 9.65 -14.80 -10.76
N TRP A 282 10.95 -14.75 -11.05
CA TRP A 282 11.72 -13.50 -10.98
C TRP A 282 11.25 -12.46 -11.97
N ALA A 283 10.77 -12.85 -13.16
CA ALA A 283 10.17 -11.90 -14.10
C ALA A 283 8.87 -11.30 -13.56
N MET A 284 8.06 -12.06 -12.81
CA MET A 284 6.87 -11.53 -12.13
C MET A 284 7.25 -10.49 -11.06
N ALA A 285 8.23 -10.79 -10.20
CA ALA A 285 8.72 -9.84 -9.21
C ALA A 285 9.37 -8.59 -9.86
N ALA A 286 10.11 -8.79 -10.95
CA ALA A 286 10.72 -7.72 -11.72
C ALA A 286 9.69 -6.79 -12.39
N ALA A 287 8.55 -7.31 -12.83
CA ALA A 287 7.44 -6.51 -13.35
C ALA A 287 6.87 -5.55 -12.29
N GLN A 288 7.00 -5.91 -11.01
CA GLN A 288 6.66 -5.07 -9.85
C GLN A 288 7.82 -4.16 -9.41
N ARG A 289 8.88 -4.05 -10.21
CA ARG A 289 10.08 -3.25 -9.92
C ARG A 289 10.86 -3.71 -8.68
N PHE A 290 10.78 -5.00 -8.31
CA PHE A 290 11.54 -5.54 -7.18
C PHE A 290 13.05 -5.62 -7.53
N PRO A 291 13.92 -4.80 -6.91
CA PRO A 291 15.28 -4.58 -7.43
C PRO A 291 16.16 -5.84 -7.41
N VAL A 292 16.03 -6.68 -6.39
CA VAL A 292 16.81 -7.92 -6.27
C VAL A 292 16.43 -8.92 -7.37
N ALA A 293 15.13 -9.04 -7.70
CA ALA A 293 14.68 -9.89 -8.81
C ALA A 293 15.14 -9.37 -10.17
N LEU A 294 15.09 -8.05 -10.38
CA LEU A 294 15.59 -7.41 -11.61
C LEU A 294 17.08 -7.71 -11.83
N LEU A 295 17.89 -7.54 -10.78
CA LEU A 295 19.32 -7.81 -10.80
C LEU A 295 19.60 -9.29 -11.11
N ASN A 296 18.99 -10.21 -10.36
CA ASN A 296 19.27 -11.64 -10.49
C ASN A 296 18.75 -12.21 -11.82
N LEU A 297 17.60 -11.75 -12.31
CA LEU A 297 17.13 -12.11 -13.65
C LEU A 297 18.05 -11.53 -14.73
N GLY A 298 18.54 -10.30 -14.55
CA GLY A 298 19.53 -9.69 -15.44
C GLY A 298 20.82 -10.50 -15.54
N LYS A 299 21.36 -10.98 -14.41
CA LYS A 299 22.51 -11.88 -14.34
C LYS A 299 22.25 -13.20 -15.08
N LEU A 300 21.16 -13.89 -14.73
CA LEU A 300 20.79 -15.19 -15.29
C LEU A 300 20.66 -15.15 -16.82
N VAL A 301 20.00 -14.11 -17.34
CA VAL A 301 19.80 -13.92 -18.79
C VAL A 301 21.08 -13.44 -19.49
N ALA A 302 21.97 -12.72 -18.81
CA ALA A 302 23.27 -12.31 -19.37
C ALA A 302 24.24 -13.49 -19.53
N GLU A 303 24.24 -14.39 -18.54
CA GLU A 303 25.03 -15.62 -18.52
C GLU A 303 24.54 -16.59 -19.60
N GLY A 304 23.22 -16.75 -19.73
CA GLY A 304 22.63 -17.64 -20.73
C GLY A 304 22.78 -19.13 -20.41
N THR A 305 23.06 -19.46 -19.15
CA THR A 305 23.15 -20.83 -18.65
C THR A 305 21.73 -21.29 -18.28
N GLU A 306 21.27 -22.38 -18.91
CA GLU A 306 19.95 -23.01 -18.69
C GLU A 306 18.70 -22.20 -19.11
N VAL A 307 18.86 -20.88 -19.28
CA VAL A 307 17.91 -19.95 -19.90
C VAL A 307 18.58 -19.30 -21.12
N PRO A 308 17.87 -19.07 -22.24
CA PRO A 308 18.45 -18.44 -23.42
C PRO A 308 19.12 -17.09 -23.12
N ARG A 309 20.35 -16.91 -23.61
CA ARG A 309 21.11 -15.67 -23.46
C ARG A 309 20.42 -14.51 -24.20
N ASP A 310 20.20 -13.39 -23.52
CA ASP A 310 19.71 -12.16 -24.13
C ASP A 310 20.35 -10.92 -23.48
N LEU A 311 21.45 -10.45 -24.08
CA LEU A 311 22.19 -9.31 -23.56
C LEU A 311 21.41 -7.99 -23.60
N ARG A 312 20.47 -7.83 -24.55
CA ARG A 312 19.65 -6.62 -24.61
C ARG A 312 18.68 -6.59 -23.45
N ARG A 313 17.96 -7.69 -23.23
CA ARG A 313 17.04 -7.84 -22.11
C ARG A 313 17.77 -7.73 -20.78
N ALA A 314 18.93 -8.37 -20.64
CA ALA A 314 19.76 -8.28 -19.44
C ALA A 314 20.13 -6.82 -19.13
N ARG A 315 20.60 -6.04 -20.11
CA ARG A 315 20.89 -4.61 -19.94
C ARG A 315 19.66 -3.84 -19.46
N THR A 316 18.50 -4.02 -20.09
CA THR A 316 17.27 -3.35 -19.67
C THR A 316 16.92 -3.67 -18.22
N LEU A 317 17.01 -4.94 -17.81
CA LEU A 317 16.72 -5.36 -16.43
C LEU A 317 17.70 -4.73 -15.43
N LEU A 318 19.00 -4.74 -15.74
CA LEU A 318 20.03 -4.17 -14.88
C LEU A 318 19.92 -2.64 -14.75
N THR A 319 19.62 -1.94 -15.84
CA THR A 319 19.35 -0.48 -15.80
C THR A 319 18.18 -0.19 -14.87
N ILE A 320 17.07 -0.92 -15.02
CA ILE A 320 15.91 -0.73 -14.15
C ILE A 320 16.25 -1.08 -12.69
N ALA A 321 17.06 -2.11 -12.43
CA ALA A 321 17.51 -2.46 -11.08
C ALA A 321 18.29 -1.31 -10.42
N ALA A 322 19.23 -0.69 -11.15
CA ALA A 322 20.01 0.43 -10.66
C ALA A 322 19.13 1.65 -10.34
N ASP A 323 18.16 1.95 -11.20
CA ASP A 323 17.23 3.07 -11.00
C ASP A 323 16.34 2.87 -9.77
N CYS A 324 15.84 1.65 -9.56
CA CYS A 324 14.91 1.35 -8.47
C CYS A 324 15.59 1.23 -7.09
N SER A 325 16.92 1.06 -7.03
CA SER A 325 17.65 0.77 -5.78
C SER A 325 18.09 2.00 -4.97
N GLY A 326 17.83 3.23 -5.46
CA GLY A 326 18.33 4.46 -4.83
C GLY A 326 19.85 4.67 -5.03
N PRO A 327 20.37 5.87 -4.71
CA PRO A 327 21.74 6.27 -5.07
C PRO A 327 22.86 5.47 -4.37
N ASP A 328 22.65 5.01 -3.13
CA ASP A 328 23.69 4.41 -2.29
C ASP A 328 23.45 2.92 -1.99
N GLY A 329 22.93 2.16 -2.97
CA GLY A 329 22.52 0.76 -2.78
C GLY A 329 23.47 -0.26 -3.40
N PHE A 330 23.82 -1.32 -2.65
CA PHE A 330 24.60 -2.48 -3.15
C PHE A 330 24.09 -3.02 -4.49
N ILE A 331 22.77 -3.07 -4.67
CA ILE A 331 22.13 -3.54 -5.92
C ILE A 331 22.46 -2.60 -7.09
N ARG A 332 22.53 -1.29 -6.85
CA ARG A 332 22.91 -0.30 -7.87
C ARG A 332 24.35 -0.50 -8.32
N ASP A 333 25.26 -0.64 -7.36
CA ASP A 333 26.68 -0.82 -7.62
C ASP A 333 26.91 -2.10 -8.42
N GLU A 334 26.27 -3.20 -8.00
CA GLU A 334 26.39 -4.48 -8.68
C GLU A 334 25.76 -4.46 -10.08
N ALA A 335 24.59 -3.84 -10.23
CA ALA A 335 23.95 -3.68 -11.54
C ALA A 335 24.82 -2.83 -12.49
N THR A 336 25.41 -1.75 -11.99
CA THR A 336 26.27 -0.84 -12.78
C THR A 336 27.55 -1.55 -13.20
N ALA A 337 28.21 -2.27 -12.29
CA ALA A 337 29.39 -3.05 -12.61
C ALA A 337 29.12 -4.13 -13.68
N LEU A 338 27.93 -4.76 -13.66
CA LEU A 338 27.52 -5.71 -14.69
C LEU A 338 27.22 -5.03 -16.02
N LEU A 339 26.59 -3.86 -16.02
CA LEU A 339 26.36 -3.07 -17.23
C LEU A 339 27.68 -2.70 -17.92
N ASP A 340 28.67 -2.22 -17.15
CA ASP A 340 30.00 -1.89 -17.67
C ASP A 340 30.65 -3.12 -18.31
N ARG A 341 30.59 -4.29 -17.65
CA ARG A 341 31.09 -5.56 -18.22
C ARG A 341 30.39 -5.89 -19.54
N LEU A 342 29.07 -5.70 -19.63
CA LEU A 342 28.31 -5.95 -20.86
C LEU A 342 28.67 -4.98 -21.99
N ASP A 343 29.11 -3.75 -21.68
CA ASP A 343 29.62 -2.77 -22.66
C ASP A 343 30.95 -3.17 -23.27
N HIS A 344 31.79 -3.85 -22.49
CA HIS A 344 33.05 -4.39 -22.99
C HIS A 344 32.84 -5.65 -23.87
N VAL A 345 31.88 -6.51 -23.54
CA VAL A 345 31.54 -7.71 -24.35
C VAL A 345 31.10 -7.35 -25.78
N GLY A 346 30.47 -6.19 -25.99
CA GLY A 346 30.05 -5.71 -27.31
C GLY A 346 31.19 -5.14 -28.18
N LYS A 347 32.35 -4.85 -27.59
CA LYS A 347 33.56 -4.38 -28.30
C LYS A 347 34.52 -5.52 -28.65
N ASP A 348 34.44 -6.63 -27.92
CA ASP A 348 35.32 -7.79 -28.06
C ASP A 348 34.70 -8.94 -28.85
N THR A 349 34.02 -8.68 -29.99
CA THR A 349 33.71 -9.73 -30.98
C THR A 349 34.96 -10.31 -31.69
N GLN A 350 36.12 -10.27 -31.04
CA GLN A 350 37.33 -11.00 -31.42
C GLN A 350 38.03 -11.71 -30.25
N CYS A 351 37.48 -11.77 -29.03
CA CYS A 351 38.06 -12.59 -27.97
C CYS A 351 37.10 -13.66 -27.46
N THR A 352 37.28 -14.85 -28.02
CA THR A 352 36.92 -16.13 -27.42
C THR A 352 37.46 -16.21 -26.00
N ILE A 353 36.60 -16.39 -24.99
CA ILE A 353 36.98 -16.93 -23.67
C ILE A 353 35.75 -17.73 -23.17
N LEU A 354 35.77 -19.06 -23.24
CA LEU A 354 36.33 -20.06 -22.31
C LEU A 354 35.50 -20.21 -21.02
#